data_AF-A0A821ZK71-F1
#
_entry.id   AF-A0A821ZK71-F1
#
_cell.length_a   1.000
_cell.length_b   1.000
_cell.length_c   1.000
_cell.angle_alpha   90.00
_cell.angle_beta   90.00
_cell.angle_gamma   90.00
#
_symmetry.space_group_name_H-M   'P 1'
#
loop_
_entity.id
_entity.type
_entity.pdbx_description
1 polymer ?
#
loop_
_entity_poly.entity_id
_entity_poly.type
_entity_poly.pdbx_seq_one_letter_code
_entity_poly.pdbx_strand_id
1 'polypeptide(L)'
;VVFNYVEDKDVFQKFYAKLLAKRLVGQLSASDDYEESMITKLKQACGFEYTSKLQRMFQDIGVSKDLIDQYRTYCEKNKLDDIVDFSVMVLSSNSWPFSAPPNFVLSPELKRTFDCFTNFYTQQHNGRKLTWLHQHSKGDIQTLYTKPKYILHVSTYQMVVLLLFNKSASWTVERMQDETQIKIDLFLQVLCGLLKSKLIICPEINDDEIDEELKETDIKMHHNILVAEDFKRLVYFHRLDRNGNELASV
;
A
#
# COMPACT_ATOMS: atom_id res chain seq x y z
N VAL A 1 -8.98 24.23 25.65
CA VAL A 1 -8.64 24.42 27.08
C VAL A 1 -7.52 23.47 27.51
N VAL A 2 -7.62 22.15 27.36
CA VAL A 2 -6.52 21.20 27.71
C VAL A 2 -5.22 21.45 26.92
N PHE A 3 -5.30 21.68 25.61
CA PHE A 3 -4.13 21.92 24.76
C PHE A 3 -3.27 23.14 25.19
N ASN A 4 -3.87 24.13 25.87
CA ASN A 4 -3.13 25.29 26.36
C ASN A 4 -2.20 24.96 27.54
N TYR A 5 -2.43 23.84 28.22
CA TYR A 5 -1.62 23.33 29.32
C TYR A 5 -0.56 22.32 28.86
N VAL A 6 -0.46 22.05 27.55
CA VAL A 6 0.62 21.22 27.00
C VAL A 6 1.87 22.09 26.89
N GLU A 7 2.92 21.72 27.61
CA GLU A 7 4.22 22.40 27.59
C GLU A 7 4.96 22.11 26.27
N ASP A 8 5.05 20.82 25.88
CA ASP A 8 5.76 20.36 24.67
C ASP A 8 4.86 20.36 23.42
N LYS A 9 4.51 21.55 22.95
CA LYS A 9 3.60 21.71 21.80
C LYS A 9 4.19 21.19 20.49
N ASP A 10 5.51 21.20 20.32
CA ASP A 10 6.21 20.66 19.15
C ASP A 10 6.15 19.12 19.12
N VAL A 11 6.27 18.46 20.27
CA VAL A 11 6.08 17.02 20.42
C VAL A 11 4.65 16.65 20.04
N PHE A 12 3.65 17.38 20.57
CA PHE A 12 2.26 17.19 20.17
C PHE A 12 2.09 17.34 18.65
N GLN A 13 2.65 18.39 18.05
CA GLN A 13 2.56 18.66 16.61
C GLN A 13 3.07 17.48 15.79
N LYS A 14 4.23 16.92 16.19
CA LYS A 14 4.87 15.79 15.50
C LYS A 14 3.98 14.54 15.51
N PHE A 15 3.41 14.20 16.66
CA PHE A 15 2.50 13.06 16.78
C PHE A 15 1.17 13.31 16.06
N TYR A 16 0.61 14.51 16.20
CA TYR A 16 -0.62 14.90 15.52
C TYR A 16 -0.45 14.83 14.00
N ALA A 17 0.63 15.38 13.45
CA ALA A 17 0.95 15.30 12.02
C ALA A 17 1.04 13.84 11.54
N LYS A 18 1.72 12.97 12.31
CA LYS A 18 1.84 11.54 11.98
C LYS A 18 0.49 10.83 11.96
N LEU A 19 -0.38 11.11 12.92
CA LEU A 19 -1.72 10.52 12.99
C LEU A 19 -2.64 11.06 11.89
N LEU A 20 -2.59 12.37 11.62
CA LEU A 20 -3.33 13.00 10.53
C LEU A 20 -2.90 12.41 9.18
N ALA A 21 -1.60 12.26 8.93
CA ALA A 21 -1.08 11.68 7.69
C ALA A 21 -1.65 10.28 7.43
N LYS A 22 -1.69 9.43 8.47
CA LYS A 22 -2.29 8.08 8.39
C LYS A 22 -3.78 8.12 8.06
N ARG A 23 -4.54 9.04 8.67
CA ARG A 23 -5.98 9.17 8.41
C ARG A 23 -6.26 9.67 6.99
N LEU A 24 -5.52 10.68 6.53
CA LEU A 24 -5.68 11.23 5.18
C LEU A 24 -5.33 10.21 4.09
N VAL A 25 -4.17 9.55 4.18
CA VAL A 25 -3.77 8.53 3.21
C VAL A 25 -4.67 7.29 3.28
N GLY A 26 -5.09 6.91 4.48
CA GLY A 26 -6.00 5.78 4.66
C GLY A 26 -7.45 6.07 4.26
N GLN A 27 -7.81 7.34 4.03
CA GLN A 27 -9.19 7.83 3.92
C GLN A 27 -10.05 7.39 5.13
N LEU A 28 -9.46 7.48 6.33
CA LEU A 28 -10.06 7.05 7.61
C LEU A 28 -10.64 8.21 8.41
N SER A 29 -10.65 9.42 7.86
CA SER A 29 -11.23 10.60 8.52
C SER A 29 -12.75 10.49 8.55
N ALA A 30 -13.35 10.77 9.71
CA ALA A 30 -14.80 10.72 9.87
C ALA A 30 -15.51 11.87 9.13
N SER A 31 -14.84 13.02 9.01
CA SER A 31 -15.30 14.18 8.24
C SER A 31 -14.09 15.09 7.96
N ASP A 32 -13.97 15.51 6.71
CA ASP A 32 -12.93 16.47 6.30
C ASP A 32 -13.14 17.83 7.00
N ASP A 33 -14.39 18.25 7.22
CA ASP A 33 -14.74 19.49 7.93
C ASP A 33 -14.25 19.48 9.39
N TYR A 34 -14.34 18.34 10.07
CA TYR A 34 -13.85 18.23 11.46
C TYR A 34 -12.32 18.31 11.54
N GLU A 35 -11.63 17.72 10.58
CA GLU A 35 -10.17 17.81 10.53
C GLU A 35 -9.72 19.24 10.20
N GLU A 36 -10.39 19.92 9.26
CA GLU A 36 -10.13 21.32 8.93
C GLU A 36 -10.43 22.26 10.12
N SER A 37 -11.55 22.02 10.82
CA SER A 37 -11.90 22.75 12.06
C SER A 37 -10.83 22.56 13.14
N MET A 38 -10.31 21.35 13.30
CA MET A 38 -9.24 21.07 14.26
C MET A 38 -7.96 21.81 13.92
N ILE A 39 -7.55 21.82 12.65
CA ILE A 39 -6.37 22.59 12.20
C ILE A 39 -6.59 24.09 12.42
N THR A 40 -7.79 24.59 12.15
CA THR A 40 -8.14 26.01 12.38
C THR A 40 -8.01 26.38 13.85
N LYS A 41 -8.47 25.51 14.77
CA LYS A 41 -8.32 25.73 16.23
C LYS A 41 -6.85 25.70 16.65
N LEU A 42 -6.04 24.79 16.11
CA LEU A 42 -4.59 24.75 16.36
C LEU A 42 -3.90 26.02 15.85
N LYS A 43 -4.31 26.53 14.68
CA LYS A 43 -3.80 27.77 14.10
C LYS A 43 -4.13 28.98 14.99
N GLN A 44 -5.33 29.05 15.55
CA GLN A 44 -5.71 30.10 16.50
C GLN A 44 -4.89 30.04 17.79
N ALA A 45 -4.57 28.83 18.27
CA ALA A 45 -3.85 28.65 19.53
C ALA A 45 -2.32 28.81 19.42
N CYS A 46 -1.71 28.46 18.28
CA CYS A 46 -0.25 28.38 18.11
C CYS A 46 0.29 29.15 16.90
N GLY A 47 -0.58 29.80 16.12
CA GLY A 47 -0.19 30.59 14.95
C GLY A 47 -0.05 29.77 13.67
N PHE A 48 0.20 30.50 12.58
CA PHE A 48 0.24 29.96 11.22
C PHE A 48 1.41 28.99 10.99
N GLU A 49 2.61 29.36 11.43
CA GLU A 49 3.82 28.54 11.25
C GLU A 49 3.66 27.14 11.83
N TYR A 50 3.00 27.03 12.99
CA TYR A 50 2.71 25.77 13.66
C TYR A 50 1.77 24.86 12.85
N THR A 51 0.84 25.40 12.08
CA THR A 51 -0.10 24.59 11.29
C THR A 51 0.25 24.48 9.82
N SER A 52 1.27 25.20 9.35
CA SER A 52 1.64 25.32 7.94
C SER A 52 1.73 23.96 7.22
N LYS A 53 2.43 22.99 7.81
CA LYS A 53 2.55 21.62 7.26
C LYS A 53 1.23 20.87 7.23
N LEU A 54 0.42 20.97 8.29
CA LEU A 54 -0.88 20.29 8.36
C LEU A 54 -1.84 20.82 7.30
N GLN A 55 -1.88 22.15 7.12
CA GLN A 55 -2.65 22.80 6.07
C GLN A 55 -2.17 22.37 4.68
N ARG A 56 -0.85 22.27 4.50
CA ARG A 56 -0.28 21.80 3.24
C ARG A 56 -0.64 20.35 2.92
N MET A 57 -0.71 19.48 3.93
CA MET A 57 -1.17 18.09 3.76
C MET A 57 -2.61 18.05 3.20
N PHE A 58 -3.52 18.88 3.70
CA PHE A 58 -4.88 19.00 3.16
C PHE A 58 -4.91 19.47 1.71
N GLN A 59 -4.13 20.51 1.40
CA GLN A 59 -4.03 21.03 0.05
C GLN A 59 -3.51 19.98 -0.93
N ASP A 60 -2.49 19.20 -0.52
CA ASP A 60 -1.93 18.14 -1.35
C ASP A 60 -2.98 17.04 -1.64
N ILE A 61 -3.86 16.69 -0.69
CA ILE A 61 -4.96 15.74 -0.94
C ILE A 61 -5.91 16.26 -2.02
N GLY A 62 -6.29 17.54 -1.97
CA GLY A 62 -7.16 18.16 -2.97
C GLY A 62 -6.53 18.14 -4.37
N VAL A 63 -5.29 18.67 -4.48
CA VAL A 63 -4.54 18.71 -5.74
C VAL A 63 -4.32 17.30 -6.30
N SER A 64 -4.11 16.31 -5.43
CA SER A 64 -3.92 14.95 -5.87
C SER A 64 -5.18 14.32 -6.46
N LYS A 65 -6.38 14.66 -5.98
CA LYS A 65 -7.65 14.17 -6.57
C LYS A 65 -7.77 14.66 -8.02
N ASP A 66 -7.53 15.95 -8.25
CA ASP A 66 -7.56 16.54 -9.59
C ASP A 66 -6.56 15.87 -10.55
N LEU A 67 -5.37 15.52 -10.03
CA LEU A 67 -4.33 14.85 -10.81
C LEU A 67 -4.72 13.41 -11.20
N ILE A 68 -5.40 12.68 -10.32
CA ILE A 68 -5.91 11.32 -10.62
C ILE A 68 -6.96 11.40 -11.72
N ASP A 69 -7.87 12.38 -11.68
CA ASP A 69 -8.90 12.52 -12.70
C ASP A 69 -8.29 12.88 -14.06
N GLN A 70 -7.26 13.74 -14.08
CA GLN A 70 -6.47 14.00 -15.30
C GLN A 70 -5.78 12.73 -15.81
N TYR A 71 -5.25 11.89 -14.92
CA TYR A 71 -4.64 10.62 -15.30
C TYR A 71 -5.67 9.64 -15.89
N ARG A 72 -6.88 9.56 -15.32
CA ARG A 72 -7.98 8.75 -15.87
C ARG A 72 -8.32 9.18 -17.29
N THR A 73 -8.50 10.47 -17.54
CA THR A 73 -8.74 10.99 -18.90
C THR A 73 -7.57 10.70 -19.85
N TYR A 74 -6.33 10.78 -19.35
CA TYR A 74 -5.14 10.40 -20.13
C TYR A 74 -5.17 8.91 -20.50
N CYS A 75 -5.55 8.02 -19.59
CA CYS A 75 -5.67 6.58 -19.86
C CYS A 75 -6.72 6.29 -20.93
N GLU A 76 -7.90 6.92 -20.84
CA GLU A 76 -8.97 6.77 -21.83
C GLU A 76 -8.53 7.26 -23.22
N LYS A 77 -7.89 8.43 -23.28
CA LYS A 77 -7.41 9.00 -24.55
C LYS A 77 -6.35 8.13 -25.23
N ASN A 78 -5.47 7.52 -24.45
CA ASN A 78 -4.39 6.68 -24.96
C ASN A 78 -4.76 5.19 -25.06
N LYS A 79 -6.04 4.83 -24.81
CA LYS A 79 -6.56 3.46 -24.85
C LYS A 79 -5.73 2.48 -24.02
N LEU A 80 -5.38 2.91 -22.80
CA LEU A 80 -4.61 2.12 -21.86
C LEU A 80 -5.49 1.11 -21.10
N ASP A 81 -6.25 0.31 -21.85
CA ASP A 81 -7.29 -0.58 -21.32
C ASP A 81 -6.74 -1.82 -20.59
N ASP A 82 -5.42 -2.05 -20.68
CA ASP A 82 -4.73 -3.17 -20.03
C ASP A 82 -4.11 -2.78 -18.67
N ILE A 83 -4.32 -1.55 -18.19
CA ILE A 83 -3.81 -1.09 -16.90
C ILE A 83 -4.78 -1.49 -15.78
N VAL A 84 -4.23 -2.03 -14.69
CA VAL A 84 -4.99 -2.35 -13.48
C VAL A 84 -5.68 -1.10 -12.94
N ASP A 85 -6.89 -1.23 -12.39
CA ASP A 85 -7.54 -0.11 -11.70
C ASP A 85 -6.60 0.47 -10.64
N PHE A 86 -6.34 1.77 -10.73
CA PHE A 86 -5.23 2.42 -10.08
C PHE A 86 -5.62 3.80 -9.57
N SER A 87 -5.35 4.01 -8.28
CA SER A 87 -5.51 5.28 -7.60
C SER A 87 -4.22 5.62 -6.87
N VAL A 88 -3.79 6.88 -6.95
CA VAL A 88 -2.50 7.32 -6.45
C VAL A 88 -2.61 8.69 -5.78
N MET A 89 -1.94 8.84 -4.63
CA MET A 89 -1.81 10.14 -3.99
C MET A 89 -0.41 10.72 -4.19
N VAL A 90 -0.34 11.91 -4.78
CA VAL A 90 0.91 12.66 -4.96
C VAL A 90 1.02 13.73 -3.88
N LEU A 91 2.01 13.57 -3.01
CA LEU A 91 2.17 14.34 -1.77
C LEU A 91 3.51 15.06 -1.75
N SER A 92 3.58 16.25 -1.14
CA SER A 92 4.84 16.99 -1.03
C SER A 92 5.75 16.42 0.08
N SER A 93 6.98 16.07 -0.25
CA SER A 93 7.90 15.41 0.71
C SER A 93 8.20 16.23 1.97
N ASN A 94 8.13 17.57 1.90
CA ASN A 94 8.51 18.45 3.01
C ASN A 94 7.42 18.64 4.08
N SER A 95 6.16 18.34 3.73
CA SER A 95 5.02 18.57 4.61
C SER A 95 4.51 17.29 5.28
N TRP A 96 4.83 16.14 4.71
CA TRP A 96 4.35 14.85 5.19
C TRP A 96 5.40 14.14 6.06
N PRO A 97 5.02 13.57 7.21
CA PRO A 97 5.93 12.92 8.15
C PRO A 97 6.26 11.48 7.73
N PHE A 98 6.45 11.24 6.43
CA PHE A 98 6.84 9.93 5.92
C PHE A 98 8.37 9.83 5.83
N SER A 99 8.87 8.64 6.16
CA SER A 99 10.29 8.33 6.00
C SER A 99 10.57 7.86 4.57
N ALA A 100 11.84 7.88 4.19
CA ALA A 100 12.28 7.29 2.93
C ALA A 100 11.81 5.83 2.83
N PRO A 101 11.35 5.37 1.65
CA PRO A 101 10.92 4.00 1.49
C PRO A 101 12.12 3.04 1.70
N PRO A 102 11.91 1.87 2.31
CA PRO A 102 12.92 0.83 2.35
C PRO A 102 13.18 0.28 0.93
N ASN A 103 14.26 -0.51 0.78
CA ASN A 103 14.46 -1.29 -0.44
C ASN A 103 13.25 -2.19 -0.68
N PHE A 104 12.82 -2.26 -1.95
CA PHE A 104 11.66 -3.02 -2.37
C PHE A 104 11.67 -3.19 -3.88
N VAL A 105 11.43 -4.42 -4.35
CA VAL A 105 11.23 -4.73 -5.75
C VAL A 105 9.74 -4.99 -5.98
N LEU A 106 9.14 -4.14 -6.81
CA LEU A 106 7.75 -4.30 -7.22
C LEU A 106 7.64 -5.41 -8.28
N SER A 107 6.57 -6.20 -8.21
CA SER A 107 6.34 -7.28 -9.18
C SER A 107 6.13 -6.72 -10.60
N PRO A 108 6.56 -7.45 -11.66
CA PRO A 108 6.45 -6.99 -13.04
C PRO A 108 5.03 -6.62 -13.46
N GLU A 109 4.04 -7.35 -12.94
CA GLU A 109 2.64 -7.19 -13.27
C GLU A 109 2.08 -5.86 -12.75
N LEU A 110 2.61 -5.35 -11.63
CA LEU A 110 2.25 -4.04 -11.09
C LEU A 110 3.10 -2.93 -11.69
N LYS A 111 4.38 -3.22 -11.96
CA LYS A 111 5.36 -2.22 -12.41
C LYS A 111 4.89 -1.39 -13.60
N ARG A 112 4.24 -2.00 -14.58
CA ARG A 112 3.69 -1.29 -15.76
C ARG A 112 2.75 -0.14 -15.37
N THR A 113 1.88 -0.35 -14.38
CA THR A 113 0.93 0.66 -13.91
C THR A 113 1.65 1.86 -13.29
N PHE A 114 2.65 1.60 -12.43
CA PHE A 114 3.43 2.66 -11.78
C PHE A 114 4.31 3.41 -12.78
N ASP A 115 4.92 2.72 -13.74
CA ASP A 115 5.75 3.32 -14.79
C ASP A 115 4.90 4.22 -15.71
N CYS A 116 3.68 3.78 -16.05
CA CYS A 116 2.76 4.58 -16.85
C CYS A 116 2.38 5.90 -16.15
N PHE A 117 2.00 5.83 -14.87
CA PHE A 117 1.72 7.04 -14.10
C PHE A 117 2.96 7.93 -13.96
N THR A 118 4.14 7.34 -13.75
CA THR A 118 5.40 8.09 -13.64
C THR A 118 5.70 8.86 -14.93
N ASN A 119 5.48 8.24 -16.09
CA ASN A 119 5.63 8.89 -17.39
C ASN A 119 4.63 10.03 -17.58
N PHE A 120 3.35 9.80 -17.27
CA PHE A 120 2.31 10.84 -17.28
C PHE A 120 2.71 12.05 -16.42
N TYR A 121 3.14 11.79 -15.18
CA TYR A 121 3.51 12.85 -14.24
C TYR A 121 4.74 13.64 -14.72
N THR A 122 5.76 12.96 -15.21
CA THR A 122 7.02 13.58 -15.65
C THR A 122 6.81 14.49 -16.87
N GLN A 123 5.90 14.12 -17.78
CA GLN A 123 5.54 14.96 -18.93
C GLN A 123 4.88 16.28 -18.52
N GLN A 124 4.07 16.28 -17.46
CA GLN A 124 3.38 17.48 -16.97
C GLN A 124 4.22 18.31 -16.00
N HIS A 125 5.11 17.67 -15.23
CA HIS A 125 5.85 18.30 -14.15
C HIS A 125 7.37 18.11 -14.30
N ASN A 126 7.92 18.80 -15.30
CA ASN A 126 9.35 18.78 -15.56
C ASN A 126 10.15 19.31 -14.34
N GLY A 127 11.27 18.64 -14.04
CA GLY A 127 12.13 18.96 -12.90
C GLY A 127 11.68 18.39 -11.55
N ARG A 128 10.57 17.63 -11.49
CA ARG A 128 10.16 16.90 -10.28
C ARG A 128 10.48 15.41 -10.38
N LYS A 129 10.76 14.78 -9.24
CA LYS A 129 11.00 13.34 -9.13
C LYS A 129 9.99 12.71 -8.18
N LEU A 130 9.29 11.68 -8.66
CA LEU A 130 8.41 10.86 -7.82
C LEU A 130 9.24 9.85 -7.01
N THR A 131 8.83 9.63 -5.76
CA THR A 131 9.35 8.56 -4.90
C THR A 131 8.16 7.78 -4.37
N TRP A 132 8.08 6.50 -4.73
CA TRP A 132 6.95 5.65 -4.36
C TRP A 132 7.09 5.13 -2.92
N LEU A 133 6.03 5.27 -2.12
CA LEU A 133 5.97 4.81 -0.73
C LEU A 133 5.09 3.55 -0.63
N HIS A 134 5.58 2.44 -1.15
CA HIS A 134 4.82 1.17 -1.22
C HIS A 134 4.39 0.62 0.14
N GLN A 135 5.08 0.98 1.23
CA GLN A 135 4.68 0.62 2.60
C GLN A 135 3.35 1.24 3.04
N HIS A 136 2.85 2.25 2.31
CA HIS A 136 1.55 2.88 2.54
C HIS A 136 0.53 2.54 1.45
N SER A 137 0.91 1.65 0.53
CA SER A 137 0.05 1.20 -0.57
C SER A 137 -0.67 -0.11 -0.20
N LYS A 138 -1.89 -0.23 -0.72
CA LYS A 138 -2.77 -1.39 -0.58
C LYS A 138 -3.39 -1.69 -1.93
N GLY A 139 -3.87 -2.91 -2.11
CA GLY A 139 -4.54 -3.33 -3.33
C GLY A 139 -5.36 -4.60 -3.11
N ASP A 140 -6.13 -4.94 -4.14
CA ASP A 140 -7.06 -6.03 -4.11
C ASP A 140 -6.59 -7.14 -5.06
N ILE A 141 -6.53 -8.37 -4.55
CA ILE A 141 -6.22 -9.57 -5.34
C ILE A 141 -7.45 -10.46 -5.36
N GLN A 142 -7.95 -10.78 -6.55
CA GLN A 142 -9.04 -11.73 -6.68
C GLN A 142 -8.50 -13.15 -6.85
N THR A 143 -9.04 -14.10 -6.09
CA THR A 143 -8.75 -15.52 -6.27
C THR A 143 -9.54 -16.06 -7.46
N LEU A 144 -8.89 -16.86 -8.31
CA LEU A 144 -9.52 -17.41 -9.52
C LEU A 144 -9.92 -18.89 -9.39
N TYR A 145 -9.45 -19.59 -8.36
CA TYR A 145 -9.59 -21.04 -8.20
C TYR A 145 -10.58 -21.45 -7.10
N THR A 146 -10.92 -20.56 -6.17
CA THR A 146 -11.96 -20.84 -5.19
C THR A 146 -13.33 -20.65 -5.83
N LYS A 147 -14.27 -21.52 -5.48
CA LYS A 147 -15.70 -21.28 -5.70
C LYS A 147 -16.34 -21.16 -4.32
N PRO A 148 -16.73 -19.97 -3.85
CA PRO A 148 -16.79 -18.68 -4.58
C PRO A 148 -15.43 -17.99 -4.78
N LYS A 149 -15.34 -17.08 -5.76
CA LYS A 149 -14.17 -16.20 -5.94
C LYS A 149 -14.10 -15.24 -4.74
N TYR A 150 -12.94 -15.10 -4.11
CA TYR A 150 -12.69 -14.17 -3.00
C TYR A 150 -11.89 -12.97 -3.48
N ILE A 151 -12.07 -11.82 -2.82
CA ILE A 151 -11.23 -10.64 -3.01
C ILE A 151 -10.42 -10.44 -1.73
N LEU A 152 -9.11 -10.50 -1.85
CA LEU A 152 -8.15 -10.29 -0.77
C LEU A 152 -7.72 -8.82 -0.78
N HIS A 153 -8.09 -8.10 0.27
CA HIS A 153 -7.60 -6.75 0.52
C HIS A 153 -6.25 -6.84 1.25
N VAL A 154 -5.17 -6.54 0.55
CA VAL A 154 -3.80 -6.76 1.05
C VAL A 154 -2.93 -5.52 0.90
N SER A 155 -1.91 -5.40 1.75
CA SER A 155 -0.84 -4.44 1.53
C SER A 155 -0.06 -4.77 0.25
N THR A 156 0.62 -3.79 -0.34
CA THR A 156 1.45 -4.04 -1.53
C THR A 156 2.57 -5.05 -1.26
N TYR A 157 3.10 -5.10 -0.04
CA TYR A 157 4.09 -6.11 0.34
C TYR A 157 3.52 -7.52 0.37
N GLN A 158 2.36 -7.71 1.00
CA GLN A 158 1.64 -8.98 0.94
C GLN A 158 1.29 -9.36 -0.50
N MET A 159 0.89 -8.39 -1.32
CA MET A 159 0.56 -8.63 -2.72
C MET A 159 1.77 -9.15 -3.51
N VAL A 160 2.92 -8.49 -3.44
CA VAL A 160 4.12 -8.97 -4.16
C VAL A 160 4.54 -10.36 -3.68
N VAL A 161 4.43 -10.66 -2.39
CA VAL A 161 4.68 -11.99 -1.84
C VAL A 161 3.73 -13.04 -2.43
N LEU A 162 2.44 -12.76 -2.45
CA LEU A 162 1.43 -13.65 -3.03
C LEU A 162 1.66 -13.87 -4.54
N LEU A 163 2.08 -12.83 -5.26
CA LEU A 163 2.36 -12.91 -6.70
C LEU A 163 3.57 -13.79 -7.06
N LEU A 164 4.52 -14.02 -6.13
CA LEU A 164 5.62 -14.96 -6.37
C LEU A 164 5.11 -16.37 -6.66
N PHE A 165 3.97 -16.75 -6.09
CA PHE A 165 3.41 -18.08 -6.29
C PHE A 165 2.83 -18.32 -7.68
N ASN A 166 2.64 -17.27 -8.47
CA ASN A 166 2.31 -17.41 -9.89
C ASN A 166 3.48 -17.99 -10.69
N LYS A 167 4.72 -17.84 -10.19
CA LYS A 167 5.95 -18.37 -10.84
C LYS A 167 6.31 -19.78 -10.35
N SER A 168 6.05 -20.10 -9.09
CA SER A 168 6.34 -21.41 -8.48
C SER A 168 5.43 -21.67 -7.29
N ALA A 169 4.93 -22.89 -7.13
CA ALA A 169 4.04 -23.25 -6.03
C ALA A 169 4.74 -23.37 -4.66
N SER A 170 6.07 -23.45 -4.65
CA SER A 170 6.90 -23.58 -3.45
C SER A 170 8.09 -22.62 -3.52
N TRP A 171 8.41 -22.00 -2.39
CA TRP A 171 9.51 -21.07 -2.24
C TRP A 171 10.16 -21.21 -0.86
N THR A 172 11.47 -21.01 -0.77
CA THR A 172 12.13 -20.82 0.53
C THR A 172 12.01 -19.37 0.98
N VAL A 173 11.95 -19.13 2.29
CA VAL A 173 11.89 -17.79 2.88
C VAL A 173 13.05 -16.91 2.39
N GLU A 174 14.26 -17.47 2.30
CA GLU A 174 15.45 -16.78 1.76
C GLU A 174 15.23 -16.27 0.33
N ARG A 175 14.81 -17.16 -0.57
CA ARG A 175 14.65 -16.82 -1.98
C ARG A 175 13.53 -15.79 -2.20
N MET A 176 12.46 -15.86 -1.41
CA MET A 176 11.39 -14.86 -1.45
C MET A 176 11.88 -13.49 -0.97
N GLN A 177 12.69 -13.47 0.09
CA GLN A 177 13.28 -12.22 0.59
C GLN A 177 14.20 -11.60 -0.45
N ASP A 178 15.01 -12.41 -1.14
CA ASP A 178 15.88 -11.96 -2.22
C ASP A 178 15.10 -11.43 -3.43
N GLU A 179 14.02 -12.08 -3.85
CA GLU A 179 13.21 -11.62 -4.99
C GLU A 179 12.47 -10.31 -4.69
N THR A 180 11.99 -10.13 -3.45
CA THR A 180 11.20 -8.95 -3.06
C THR A 180 12.05 -7.80 -2.53
N GLN A 181 13.26 -8.08 -2.05
CA GLN A 181 14.18 -7.14 -1.37
C GLN A 181 13.56 -6.42 -0.16
N ILE A 182 12.46 -6.95 0.40
CA ILE A 182 11.85 -6.41 1.62
C ILE A 182 12.82 -6.64 2.78
N LYS A 183 12.98 -5.63 3.66
CA LYS A 183 13.80 -5.77 4.87
C LYS A 183 13.31 -6.95 5.70
N ILE A 184 14.23 -7.81 6.15
CA ILE A 184 13.91 -9.09 6.81
C ILE A 184 12.87 -8.95 7.93
N ASP A 185 13.01 -7.99 8.86
CA ASP A 185 12.06 -7.80 9.96
C ASP A 185 10.62 -7.60 9.45
N LEU A 186 10.48 -6.80 8.39
CA LEU A 186 9.18 -6.51 7.77
C LEU A 186 8.68 -7.67 6.92
N PHE A 187 9.60 -8.37 6.25
CA PHE A 187 9.29 -9.54 5.45
C PHE A 187 8.72 -10.68 6.31
N LEU A 188 9.32 -10.94 7.47
CA LEU A 188 8.82 -11.93 8.41
C LEU A 188 7.46 -11.52 8.98
N GLN A 189 7.21 -10.23 9.26
CA GLN A 189 5.88 -9.74 9.63
C GLN A 189 4.82 -10.01 8.57
N VAL A 190 5.17 -9.78 7.30
CA VAL A 190 4.29 -10.07 6.16
C VAL A 190 3.99 -11.56 6.08
N LEU A 191 5.00 -12.43 6.20
CA LEU A 191 4.81 -13.88 6.19
C LEU A 191 3.96 -14.36 7.38
N CYS A 192 4.24 -13.91 8.60
CA CYS A 192 3.43 -14.22 9.78
C CYS A 192 1.96 -13.85 9.57
N GLY A 193 1.69 -12.66 9.01
CA GLY A 193 0.32 -12.23 8.73
C GLY A 193 -0.38 -13.11 7.69
N LEU A 194 0.33 -13.57 6.66
CA LEU A 194 -0.19 -14.45 5.61
C LEU A 194 -0.37 -15.91 6.07
N LEU A 195 0.49 -16.39 6.97
CA LEU A 195 0.37 -17.71 7.62
C LEU A 195 -0.84 -17.72 8.56
N LYS A 196 -0.99 -16.69 9.40
CA LYS A 196 -2.15 -16.54 10.29
C LYS A 196 -3.48 -16.45 9.54
N SER A 197 -3.47 -15.89 8.32
CA SER A 197 -4.67 -15.88 7.47
C SER A 197 -4.87 -17.17 6.67
N LYS A 198 -3.99 -18.17 6.84
CA LYS A 198 -4.02 -19.48 6.16
C LYS A 198 -4.02 -19.38 4.63
N LEU A 199 -3.49 -18.28 4.09
CA LEU A 199 -3.31 -18.09 2.63
C LEU A 199 -2.08 -18.85 2.11
N ILE A 200 -1.06 -18.96 2.97
CA ILE A 200 0.16 -19.73 2.75
C ILE A 200 0.35 -20.70 3.92
N ILE A 201 1.12 -21.75 3.70
CA ILE A 201 1.43 -22.79 4.68
C ILE A 201 2.95 -22.94 4.76
N CYS A 202 3.46 -23.15 5.97
CA CYS A 202 4.83 -23.56 6.22
C CYS A 202 4.78 -24.97 6.81
N PRO A 203 5.09 -26.04 6.05
CA PRO A 203 5.01 -27.42 6.53
C PRO A 203 5.86 -27.70 7.79
N GLU A 204 6.88 -26.87 8.02
CA GLU A 204 7.76 -26.95 9.18
C GLU A 204 7.15 -26.34 10.46
N ILE A 205 5.99 -25.69 10.39
CA ILE A 205 5.30 -25.06 11.52
C ILE A 205 3.92 -25.70 11.67
N ASN A 206 3.56 -26.13 12.88
CA ASN A 206 2.28 -26.79 13.13
C ASN A 206 1.11 -25.79 13.12
N ASP A 207 -0.06 -26.20 12.64
CA ASP A 207 -1.26 -25.35 12.58
C ASP A 207 -1.68 -24.80 13.96
N ASP A 208 -1.51 -25.59 15.03
CA ASP A 208 -1.82 -25.17 16.41
C ASP A 208 -0.90 -24.03 16.88
N GLU A 209 0.35 -23.98 16.41
CA GLU A 209 1.31 -22.91 16.73
C GLU A 209 0.96 -21.59 16.00
N ILE A 210 0.32 -21.69 14.83
CA ILE A 210 -0.11 -20.54 14.02
C ILE A 210 -1.27 -19.80 14.70
N ASP A 211 -2.23 -20.54 15.24
CA ASP A 211 -3.45 -19.98 15.84
C ASP A 211 -3.22 -19.39 17.24
N GLU A 212 -2.26 -19.92 18.02
CA GLU A 212 -2.06 -19.49 19.41
C GLU A 212 -1.06 -18.34 19.60
N GLU A 213 0.10 -18.30 18.91
CA GLU A 213 1.11 -17.27 19.23
C GLU A 213 2.22 -17.01 18.18
N LEU A 214 2.10 -17.42 16.91
CA LEU A 214 3.18 -17.33 15.91
C LEU A 214 3.90 -15.96 15.89
N LYS A 215 5.23 -16.00 16.07
CA LYS A 215 6.15 -14.85 16.10
C LYS A 215 7.09 -14.89 14.89
N GLU A 216 7.70 -13.75 14.55
CA GLU A 216 8.66 -13.69 13.45
C GLU A 216 9.88 -14.60 13.69
N THR A 217 10.22 -14.85 14.96
CA THR A 217 11.33 -15.72 15.37
C THR A 217 11.16 -17.18 14.99
N ASP A 218 9.92 -17.62 14.77
CA ASP A 218 9.58 -19.03 14.56
C ASP A 218 9.79 -19.42 13.09
N ILE A 219 9.77 -18.44 12.19
CA ILE A 219 10.03 -18.61 10.76
C ILE A 219 11.55 -18.56 10.51
N LYS A 220 12.10 -19.60 9.88
CA LYS A 220 13.52 -19.66 9.51
C LYS A 220 13.72 -19.52 8.01
N MET A 221 14.89 -19.01 7.60
CA MET A 221 15.21 -18.72 6.20
C MET A 221 15.15 -19.94 5.27
N HIS A 222 15.43 -21.13 5.79
CA HIS A 222 15.39 -22.39 5.06
C HIS A 222 14.00 -23.06 5.04
N HIS A 223 13.01 -22.51 5.75
CA HIS A 223 11.65 -23.03 5.72
C HIS A 223 11.05 -22.86 4.33
N ASN A 224 10.23 -23.84 3.93
CA ASN A 224 9.49 -23.79 2.69
C ASN A 224 8.11 -23.20 2.94
N ILE A 225 7.74 -22.24 2.10
CA ILE A 225 6.41 -21.66 2.07
C ILE A 225 5.71 -22.18 0.82
N LEU A 226 4.54 -22.75 1.06
CA LEU A 226 3.62 -23.24 0.05
C LEU A 226 2.39 -22.36 0.01
N VAL A 227 1.72 -22.31 -1.13
CA VAL A 227 0.34 -21.82 -1.15
C VAL A 227 -0.56 -22.88 -0.50
N ALA A 228 -1.50 -22.45 0.33
CA ALA A 228 -2.45 -23.37 0.95
C ALA A 228 -3.18 -24.23 -0.10
N GLU A 229 -3.58 -25.45 0.26
CA GLU A 229 -4.17 -26.39 -0.70
C GLU A 229 -5.44 -25.86 -1.36
N ASP A 230 -6.26 -25.17 -0.57
CA ASP A 230 -7.44 -24.44 -1.03
C ASP A 230 -7.09 -23.26 -1.96
N PHE A 231 -5.80 -22.90 -1.99
CA PHE A 231 -5.20 -21.74 -2.66
C PHE A 231 -4.29 -22.07 -3.88
N LYS A 232 -4.17 -23.36 -4.26
CA LYS A 232 -3.17 -23.98 -5.16
C LYS A 232 -2.88 -23.37 -6.55
N ARG A 233 -3.54 -22.28 -6.99
CA ARG A 233 -3.20 -21.56 -8.24
C ARG A 233 -3.50 -20.05 -8.14
N LEU A 234 -2.71 -19.29 -7.40
CA LEU A 234 -2.74 -17.83 -7.54
C LEU A 234 -2.48 -17.48 -9.02
N VAL A 235 -3.41 -16.76 -9.65
CA VAL A 235 -3.30 -16.30 -11.03
C VAL A 235 -3.86 -14.88 -11.05
N TYR A 236 -3.07 -13.99 -11.65
CA TYR A 236 -3.38 -12.59 -11.90
C TYR A 236 -4.70 -12.45 -12.68
N PHE A 237 -5.37 -11.31 -12.52
CA PHE A 237 -6.55 -10.97 -13.31
C PHE A 237 -6.31 -11.18 -14.81
N HIS A 238 -7.11 -12.08 -15.38
CA HIS A 238 -7.66 -11.88 -16.72
C HIS A 238 -8.64 -10.72 -16.68
N ARG A 239 -8.37 -9.74 -17.54
CA ARG A 239 -9.21 -8.60 -17.86
C ARG A 239 -10.68 -9.04 -17.96
N LEU A 240 -11.52 -8.54 -17.05
CA LEU A 240 -12.96 -8.51 -17.27
C LEU A 240 -13.29 -7.20 -17.96
N ASP A 241 -14.04 -7.25 -19.07
CA ASP A 241 -14.61 -6.02 -19.64
C ASP A 241 -15.58 -5.36 -18.62
N ARG A 242 -16.07 -4.15 -18.93
CA ARG A 242 -17.06 -3.43 -18.09
C ARG A 242 -18.35 -4.24 -17.84
N ASN A 243 -18.54 -5.38 -18.52
CA ASN A 243 -19.69 -6.27 -18.44
C ASN A 243 -19.36 -7.61 -17.76
N GLY A 244 -18.15 -7.82 -17.23
CA GLY A 244 -17.77 -9.03 -16.53
C GLY A 244 -17.36 -10.21 -17.43
N ASN A 245 -17.01 -9.98 -18.70
CA ASN A 245 -16.56 -11.03 -19.61
C ASN A 245 -15.03 -11.17 -19.62
N GLU A 246 -14.54 -12.41 -19.56
CA GLU A 246 -13.11 -12.75 -19.64
C GLU A 246 -12.56 -12.45 -21.04
N LEU A 247 -11.56 -11.58 -21.13
CA LEU A 247 -10.76 -11.40 -22.35
C LEU A 247 -9.59 -12.38 -22.32
N ALA A 248 -9.58 -13.33 -23.26
CA ALA A 248 -8.55 -14.35 -23.41
C ALA A 248 -7.16 -13.76 -23.66
N SER A 249 -6.12 -14.37 -23.10
CA SER A 249 -4.70 -14.09 -23.44
C SER A 249 -4.21 -15.15 -24.39
N VAL A 250 -3.40 -14.71 -25.34
CA VAL A 250 -2.44 -15.55 -26.08
C VAL A 250 -1.33 -16.00 -25.14
#